data_AF-A0A7J8CU34-F1
#
_entry.id   AF-A0A7J8CU34-F1
#
_cell.length_a   1.000
_cell.length_b   1.000
_cell.length_c   1.000
_cell.angle_alpha   90.00
_cell.angle_beta   90.00
_cell.angle_gamma   90.00
#
_symmetry.space_group_name_H-M   'P 1'
#
loop_
_entity.id
_entity.type
_entity.pdbx_description
1 polymer ?
#
loop_
_entity_poly.entity_id
_entity_poly.type
_entity_poly.pdbx_seq_one_letter_code
_entity_poly.pdbx_strand_id
1 'polypeptide(L)'
;MADSGPYRAQITTTTSSEISNYSLEIFRRLRKLQVANRTQLLENGTCEIYLACSVENLNDHISLWWQVPGNTTLEEANLTISWNPKNSNEQTYTCIANNTVSNASFSLSTQSLCKDSFSTQQTQSSVETPRNSEYALASTESTVYAQVTHPNMRTEIPIPVKTSDFSTIYSTVHQFNQDKTCFR
;
A
#
# COMPACT_ATOMS: atom_id res chain seq x y z
N MET A 1 -16.69 -2.75 -9.87
CA MET A 1 -16.33 -1.61 -10.75
C MET A 1 -16.63 -2.03 -12.18
N ALA A 2 -17.15 -1.14 -13.03
CA ALA A 2 -17.77 -1.53 -14.31
C ALA A 2 -16.80 -2.21 -15.30
N ASP A 3 -15.53 -1.83 -15.28
CA ASP A 3 -14.53 -2.35 -16.23
C ASP A 3 -13.77 -3.58 -15.70
N SER A 4 -14.11 -4.11 -14.53
CA SER A 4 -13.44 -5.32 -14.03
C SER A 4 -14.09 -6.56 -14.62
N GLY A 5 -13.29 -7.53 -15.04
CA GLY A 5 -13.78 -8.78 -15.60
C GLY A 5 -12.88 -9.37 -16.68
N PRO A 6 -13.38 -10.39 -17.40
CA PRO A 6 -12.62 -11.05 -18.46
C PRO A 6 -12.62 -10.23 -19.75
N TYR A 7 -11.44 -10.13 -20.38
CA TYR A 7 -11.22 -9.49 -21.67
C TYR A 7 -10.63 -10.49 -22.66
N ARG A 8 -10.98 -10.34 -23.95
CA ARG A 8 -10.52 -11.23 -25.02
C ARG A 8 -9.98 -10.40 -26.18
N ALA A 9 -8.78 -10.72 -26.62
CA ALA A 9 -8.21 -10.24 -27.87
C ALA A 9 -8.24 -11.37 -28.89
N GLN A 10 -8.78 -11.11 -30.07
CA GLN A 10 -8.77 -12.07 -31.18
C GLN A 10 -8.01 -11.47 -32.35
N ILE A 11 -6.94 -12.15 -32.77
CA ILE A 11 -6.14 -11.77 -33.93
C ILE A 11 -6.43 -12.77 -35.03
N THR A 12 -7.05 -12.29 -36.11
CA THR A 12 -7.38 -13.13 -37.27
C THR A 12 -6.45 -12.78 -38.42
N THR A 13 -5.75 -13.78 -38.94
CA THR A 13 -4.96 -13.70 -40.18
C THR A 13 -5.70 -14.39 -41.31
N THR A 14 -5.16 -14.34 -42.52
CA THR A 14 -5.72 -15.06 -43.68
C THR A 14 -5.79 -16.57 -43.51
N THR A 15 -5.04 -17.14 -42.55
CA THR A 15 -4.89 -18.60 -42.39
C THR A 15 -5.13 -19.10 -40.97
N SER A 16 -5.30 -18.21 -39.98
CA SER A 16 -5.44 -18.59 -38.58
C SER A 16 -6.23 -17.56 -37.79
N SER A 17 -6.73 -17.98 -36.64
CA SER A 17 -7.26 -17.09 -35.60
C SER A 17 -6.63 -17.47 -34.27
N GLU A 18 -6.06 -16.49 -33.59
CA GLU A 18 -5.49 -16.64 -32.26
C GLU A 18 -6.33 -15.83 -31.26
N ILE A 19 -6.57 -16.41 -30.08
CA ILE A 19 -7.38 -15.80 -29.03
C ILE A 19 -6.54 -15.74 -27.76
N SER A 20 -6.35 -14.54 -27.23
CA SER A 20 -5.73 -14.30 -25.92
C SER A 20 -6.79 -13.86 -24.93
N ASN A 21 -6.86 -14.53 -23.79
CA ASN A 21 -7.79 -14.19 -22.70
C ASN A 21 -7.02 -13.50 -21.57
N TYR A 22 -7.64 -12.47 -21.00
CA TYR A 22 -7.11 -11.65 -19.93
C TYR A 22 -8.15 -11.50 -18.82
N SER A 23 -7.68 -11.36 -17.58
CA SER A 23 -8.53 -10.91 -16.47
C SER A 23 -8.09 -9.51 -16.07
N LEU A 24 -9.05 -8.58 -15.99
CA LEU A 24 -8.84 -7.21 -15.55
C LEU A 24 -9.37 -7.02 -14.13
N GLU A 25 -8.45 -6.82 -13.21
CA GLU A 25 -8.76 -6.47 -11.83
C GLU A 25 -8.48 -4.99 -11.60
N ILE A 26 -9.36 -4.36 -10.84
CA ILE A 26 -9.35 -2.92 -10.66
C ILE A 26 -9.13 -2.59 -9.19
N PHE A 27 -8.07 -1.82 -8.94
CA PHE A 27 -7.63 -1.47 -7.60
C PHE A 27 -7.61 0.05 -7.43
N ARG A 28 -7.99 0.48 -6.22
CA ARG A 28 -7.78 1.86 -5.78
C ARG A 28 -6.38 1.98 -5.19
N ARG A 29 -5.67 3.06 -5.52
CA ARG A 29 -4.36 3.34 -4.94
C ARG A 29 -4.48 3.68 -3.46
N LEU A 30 -3.57 3.14 -2.66
CA LEU A 30 -3.45 3.46 -1.25
C LEU A 30 -3.03 4.93 -1.13
N ARG A 31 -3.80 5.72 -0.37
CA ARG A 31 -3.55 7.16 -0.18
C ARG A 31 -2.80 7.42 1.12
N LYS A 32 -3.49 7.26 2.24
CA LYS A 32 -2.98 7.55 3.58
C LYS A 32 -3.31 6.40 4.51
N LEU A 33 -2.29 5.91 5.22
CA LEU A 33 -2.48 5.00 6.34
C LEU A 33 -2.96 5.79 7.55
N GLN A 34 -3.84 5.18 8.32
CA GLN A 34 -4.22 5.69 9.63
C GLN A 34 -3.55 4.82 10.69
N VAL A 35 -2.90 5.46 11.66
CA VAL A 35 -2.34 4.76 12.81
C VAL A 35 -2.96 5.35 14.06
N ALA A 36 -3.79 4.54 14.73
CA ALA A 36 -4.25 4.82 16.07
C ALA A 36 -3.13 4.45 17.04
N ASN A 37 -2.89 5.31 18.02
CA ASN A 37 -1.90 5.07 19.06
C ASN A 37 -2.50 5.35 20.44
N ARG A 38 -2.03 4.61 21.42
CA ARG A 38 -2.30 4.83 22.83
C ARG A 38 -1.03 4.57 23.61
N THR A 39 -0.67 5.49 24.49
CA THR A 39 0.49 5.33 25.37
C THR A 39 0.05 5.26 26.83
N GLN A 40 0.79 4.49 27.61
CA GLN A 40 0.62 4.35 29.04
C GLN A 40 1.99 4.43 29.69
N LEU A 41 2.17 5.38 30.60
CA LEU A 41 3.38 5.49 31.38
C LEU A 41 3.25 4.64 32.64
N LEU A 42 4.19 3.71 32.84
CA LEU A 42 4.30 2.89 34.04
C LEU A 42 5.16 3.62 35.10
N GLU A 43 4.95 3.29 36.38
CA GLU A 43 5.67 3.92 37.50
C GLU A 43 7.20 3.74 37.43
N ASN A 44 7.66 2.65 36.82
CA ASN A 44 9.09 2.37 36.60
C ASN A 44 9.72 3.24 35.49
N GLY A 45 8.96 4.17 34.89
CA GLY A 45 9.39 5.04 33.81
C GLY A 45 9.38 4.38 32.43
N THR A 46 8.85 3.16 32.31
CA THR A 46 8.64 2.49 31.03
C THR A 46 7.34 2.98 30.40
N CYS A 47 7.40 3.33 29.13
CA CYS A 47 6.27 3.72 28.31
C CYS A 47 5.79 2.50 27.51
N GLU A 48 4.56 2.08 27.78
CA GLU A 48 3.87 1.05 27.03
C GLU A 48 3.04 1.71 25.93
N ILE A 49 3.27 1.30 24.68
CA ILE A 49 2.70 1.89 23.49
C ILE A 49 1.90 0.82 22.76
N TYR A 50 0.63 1.11 22.52
CA TYR A 50 -0.26 0.31 21.69
C TYR A 50 -0.47 1.03 20.37
N LEU A 51 -0.12 0.38 19.27
CA LEU A 51 -0.31 0.87 17.91
C LEU A 51 -1.31 -0.04 17.20
N ALA A 52 -2.23 0.57 16.46
CA ALA A 52 -3.13 -0.13 15.56
C ALA A 52 -3.09 0.59 14.21
N CYS A 53 -2.68 -0.14 13.17
CA CYS A 53 -2.63 0.38 11.82
C CYS A 53 -3.87 -0.01 11.04
N SER A 54 -4.41 0.91 10.27
CA SER A 54 -5.59 0.70 9.44
C SER A 54 -5.50 1.47 8.12
N VAL A 55 -6.31 1.03 7.17
CA VAL A 55 -6.49 1.66 5.86
C VAL A 55 -7.97 1.92 5.67
N GLU A 56 -8.31 3.07 5.09
CA GLU A 56 -9.70 3.54 4.90
C GLU A 56 -10.62 2.51 4.22
N ASN A 57 -10.08 1.66 3.37
CA ASN A 57 -10.82 0.60 2.67
C ASN A 57 -10.07 -0.72 2.79
N LEU A 58 -10.15 -1.37 3.94
CA LEU A 58 -9.68 -2.75 4.10
C LEU A 58 -10.50 -3.65 3.16
N ASN A 59 -9.90 -3.97 2.01
CA ASN A 59 -10.38 -4.95 1.05
C ASN A 59 -9.41 -6.14 1.07
N ASP A 60 -9.85 -7.32 0.65
CA ASP A 60 -9.08 -8.59 0.75
C ASP A 60 -7.73 -8.60 -0.02
N HIS A 61 -7.45 -7.55 -0.79
CA HIS A 61 -6.23 -7.40 -1.60
C HIS A 61 -5.16 -6.49 -0.95
N ILE A 62 -5.30 -6.17 0.33
CA ILE A 62 -4.34 -5.33 1.06
C ILE A 62 -3.60 -6.19 2.07
N SER A 63 -2.28 -6.26 1.94
CA SER A 63 -1.41 -6.77 2.99
C SER A 63 -0.97 -5.62 3.90
N LEU A 64 -1.02 -5.85 5.20
CA LEU A 64 -0.67 -4.88 6.23
C LEU A 64 0.31 -5.51 7.21
N TRP A 65 1.42 -4.83 7.48
CA TRP A 65 2.44 -5.31 8.40
C TRP A 65 3.23 -4.17 9.02
N TRP A 66 3.89 -4.48 10.14
CA TRP A 66 4.85 -3.59 10.79
C TRP A 66 6.27 -3.97 10.42
N GLN A 67 7.06 -2.97 10.06
CA GLN A 67 8.51 -3.05 10.08
C GLN A 67 9.00 -2.51 11.43
N VAL A 68 9.59 -3.40 12.24
CA VAL A 68 10.12 -3.08 13.56
C VAL A 68 11.66 -2.97 13.51
N PRO A 69 12.29 -2.30 14.50
CA PRO A 69 13.75 -2.19 14.57
C PRO A 69 14.45 -3.56 14.49
N GLY A 70 15.59 -3.60 13.80
CA GLY A 70 16.29 -4.86 13.52
C GLY A 70 15.77 -5.61 12.29
N ASN A 71 15.09 -4.92 11.37
CA ASN A 71 14.57 -5.45 10.10
C ASN A 71 13.60 -6.63 10.23
N THR A 72 12.96 -6.76 11.38
CA THR A 72 11.93 -7.79 11.58
C THR A 72 10.59 -7.28 11.07
N THR A 73 9.83 -8.15 10.42
CA THR A 73 8.48 -7.86 9.92
C THR A 73 7.46 -8.60 10.75
N LEU A 74 6.42 -7.91 11.21
CA LEU A 74 5.29 -8.49 11.93
C LEU A 74 4.02 -8.32 11.09
N GLU A 75 3.45 -9.43 10.65
CA GLU A 75 2.20 -9.47 9.85
C GLU A 75 0.95 -9.29 10.72
N GLU A 76 0.99 -8.33 11.64
CA GLU A 76 -0.12 -7.99 12.51
C GLU A 76 -0.52 -6.52 12.28
N ALA A 77 -1.81 -6.21 12.39
CA ALA A 77 -2.29 -4.83 12.33
C ALA A 77 -1.98 -4.07 13.64
N ASN A 78 -1.95 -4.81 14.75
CA ASN A 78 -1.78 -4.30 16.10
C ASN A 78 -0.37 -4.62 16.59
N LEU A 79 0.25 -3.69 17.31
CA LEU A 79 1.60 -3.85 17.83
C LEU A 79 1.68 -3.23 19.23
N THR A 80 2.20 -4.00 20.18
CA THR A 80 2.49 -3.53 21.54
C THR A 80 3.99 -3.38 21.71
N ILE A 81 4.43 -2.21 22.18
CA ILE A 81 5.83 -1.86 22.36
C ILE A 81 6.05 -1.44 23.81
N SER A 82 7.14 -1.90 24.40
CA SER A 82 7.61 -1.45 25.71
C SER A 82 8.93 -0.72 25.53
N TRP A 83 8.96 0.58 25.85
CA TRP A 83 10.13 1.43 25.66
C TRP A 83 10.46 2.23 26.92
N ASN A 84 11.71 2.18 27.36
CA ASN A 84 12.17 2.98 28.50
C ASN A 84 13.33 3.89 28.06
N PRO A 85 13.18 5.22 28.14
CA PRO A 85 14.20 6.17 27.68
C PRO A 85 15.54 6.04 28.42
N LYS A 86 15.55 5.48 29.64
CA LYS A 86 16.78 5.28 30.43
C LYS A 86 17.61 4.09 29.93
N ASN A 87 16.96 3.09 29.33
CA ASN A 87 17.57 1.80 29.00
C ASN A 87 17.56 1.48 27.50
N SER A 88 16.90 2.29 26.68
CA SER A 88 16.68 2.01 25.26
C SER A 88 16.81 3.26 24.41
N ASN A 89 17.50 3.14 23.28
CA ASN A 89 17.59 4.19 22.28
C ASN A 89 16.23 4.45 21.63
N GLU A 90 16.10 5.59 20.97
CA GLU A 90 14.94 5.91 20.13
C GLU A 90 14.81 4.86 19.02
N GLN A 91 13.58 4.41 18.80
CA GLN A 91 13.24 3.38 17.84
C GLN A 91 12.10 3.87 16.96
N THR A 92 12.17 3.53 15.67
CA THR A 92 11.16 3.88 14.69
C THR A 92 10.40 2.63 14.25
N TYR A 93 9.08 2.71 14.31
CA TYR A 93 8.16 1.67 13.88
C TYR A 93 7.43 2.16 12.64
N THR A 94 7.41 1.35 11.58
CA THR A 94 6.79 1.74 10.31
C THR A 94 5.69 0.75 9.97
N CYS A 95 4.45 1.23 9.92
CA CYS A 95 3.38 0.45 9.32
C CYS A 95 3.46 0.56 7.81
N ILE A 96 3.32 -0.56 7.12
CA ILE A 96 3.35 -0.64 5.67
C ILE A 96 2.09 -1.37 5.22
N ALA A 97 1.38 -0.77 4.27
CA ALA A 97 0.28 -1.39 3.56
C ALA A 97 0.65 -1.50 2.08
N ASN A 98 0.30 -2.63 1.46
CA ASN A 98 0.56 -2.86 0.05
C ASN A 98 -0.65 -3.48 -0.62
N ASN A 99 -0.88 -3.07 -1.86
CA ASN A 99 -1.76 -3.76 -2.78
C ASN A 99 -1.04 -3.94 -4.11
N THR A 100 -1.67 -4.64 -5.05
CA THR A 100 -1.01 -5.04 -6.31
C THR A 100 -0.57 -3.87 -7.18
N VAL A 101 -1.12 -2.67 -6.96
CA VAL A 101 -0.87 -1.47 -7.77
C VAL A 101 -0.12 -0.37 -7.02
N SER A 102 0.05 -0.47 -5.70
CA SER A 102 0.59 0.61 -4.87
C SER A 102 1.00 0.17 -3.46
N ASN A 103 1.96 0.87 -2.89
CA ASN A 103 2.32 0.79 -1.48
C ASN A 103 2.08 2.13 -0.76
N ALA A 104 1.89 2.05 0.55
CA ALA A 104 1.88 3.22 1.41
C ALA A 104 2.46 2.86 2.79
N SER A 105 3.11 3.81 3.43
CA SER A 105 3.75 3.59 4.73
C SER A 105 3.53 4.77 5.67
N PHE A 106 3.63 4.49 6.97
CA PHE A 106 3.54 5.49 8.03
C PHE A 106 4.48 5.13 9.18
N SER A 107 5.37 6.06 9.54
CA SER A 107 6.41 5.83 10.55
C SER A 107 6.16 6.68 11.80
N LEU A 108 6.44 6.10 12.95
CA LEU A 108 6.36 6.73 14.28
C LEU A 108 7.62 6.41 15.07
N SER A 109 8.09 7.34 15.90
CA SER A 109 9.20 7.09 16.82
C SER A 109 8.70 6.93 18.26
N THR A 110 9.40 6.12 19.05
CA THR A 110 9.07 5.93 20.48
C THR A 110 9.17 7.25 21.25
N GLN A 111 10.12 8.09 20.89
CA GLN A 111 10.32 9.37 21.55
C GLN A 111 9.15 10.32 21.29
N SER A 112 8.63 10.40 20.06
CA SER A 112 7.49 11.27 19.77
C SER A 112 6.22 10.81 20.50
N LEU A 113 5.96 9.49 20.51
CA LEU A 113 4.79 8.91 21.16
C LEU A 113 4.80 9.05 22.68
N CYS A 114 5.96 8.93 23.31
CA CYS A 114 6.06 8.99 24.77
C CYS A 114 6.29 10.42 25.28
N LYS A 115 6.85 11.35 24.49
CA LYS A 115 7.03 12.77 24.88
C LYS A 115 5.71 13.42 25.32
N ASP A 116 4.61 13.14 24.63
CA ASP A 116 3.29 13.72 24.95
C ASP A 116 2.73 13.20 26.29
N SER A 117 3.08 11.96 26.67
CA SER A 117 2.70 11.37 27.95
C SER A 117 3.53 11.86 29.15
N PHE A 118 4.75 12.35 28.91
CA PHE A 118 5.59 12.95 29.96
C PHE A 118 5.20 14.40 30.28
N SER A 119 4.46 15.07 29.40
CA SER A 119 4.01 16.46 29.63
C SER A 119 2.71 16.57 30.44
N THR A 120 1.98 15.47 30.64
CA THR A 120 0.62 15.49 31.22
C THR A 120 0.57 15.44 32.75
N GLN A 121 1.71 15.57 33.47
CA GLN A 121 1.70 15.74 34.93
C GLN A 121 1.56 17.20 35.41
N GLN A 122 1.26 18.15 34.52
CA GLN A 122 0.79 19.48 34.95
C GLN A 122 -0.55 19.84 34.29
N THR A 123 -1.56 19.86 35.16
CA THR A 123 -2.85 20.57 35.03
C THR A 123 -4.05 19.75 34.54
N GLN A 124 -5.03 19.75 35.42
CA GLN A 124 -6.34 19.13 35.39
C GLN A 124 -7.31 19.97 34.53
N SER A 125 -8.19 19.28 33.79
CA SER A 125 -9.41 19.78 33.10
C SER A 125 -9.23 20.50 31.76
N SER A 126 -9.72 19.89 30.67
CA SER A 126 -11.03 20.25 30.09
C SER A 126 -11.43 19.27 28.97
N VAL A 127 -12.70 18.89 28.96
CA VAL A 127 -13.35 18.22 27.83
C VAL A 127 -13.46 19.24 26.70
N GLU A 128 -12.89 18.94 25.53
CA GLU A 128 -13.14 19.70 24.31
C GLU A 128 -13.65 18.80 23.20
N THR A 129 -14.94 18.94 22.95
CA THR A 129 -15.68 18.43 21.80
C THR A 129 -15.07 19.01 20.51
N PRO A 130 -14.67 18.20 19.51
CA PRO A 130 -14.28 18.76 18.23
C PRO A 130 -15.53 19.30 17.52
N ARG A 131 -15.56 20.60 17.28
CA ARG A 131 -16.53 21.22 16.36
C ARG A 131 -16.33 20.61 14.97
N ASN A 132 -17.44 20.16 14.39
CA ASN A 132 -17.55 19.88 12.96
C ASN A 132 -16.91 21.02 12.17
N SER A 133 -15.82 20.70 11.47
CA SER A 133 -15.29 21.50 10.38
C SER A 133 -15.55 20.68 9.13
N GLU A 134 -16.76 20.83 8.61
CA GLU A 134 -17.19 20.28 7.34
C GLU A 134 -16.46 21.02 6.22
N TYR A 135 -15.25 20.56 5.91
CA TYR A 135 -14.61 20.85 4.63
C TYR A 135 -14.70 19.59 3.80
N ALA A 136 -15.81 19.47 3.06
CA ALA A 136 -15.93 18.55 1.95
C ALA A 136 -14.90 18.95 0.89
N LEU A 137 -13.67 18.43 1.01
CA LEU A 137 -12.76 18.32 -0.12
C LEU A 137 -13.32 17.22 -1.02
N ALA A 138 -14.24 17.62 -1.90
CA ALA A 138 -14.62 16.84 -3.06
C ALA A 138 -13.36 16.63 -3.92
N SER A 139 -12.63 15.55 -3.65
CA SER A 139 -11.49 15.11 -4.44
C SER A 139 -12.02 14.55 -5.75
N THR A 140 -12.15 15.40 -6.76
CA THR A 140 -12.45 15.05 -8.16
C THR A 140 -11.26 14.41 -8.87
N GLU A 141 -10.46 13.60 -8.18
CA GLU A 141 -9.43 12.76 -8.78
C GLU A 141 -9.60 11.32 -8.32
N SER A 142 -10.62 10.67 -8.86
CA SER A 142 -10.84 9.23 -8.75
C SER A 142 -10.00 8.49 -9.80
N THR A 143 -8.68 8.60 -9.70
CA THR A 143 -7.77 7.78 -10.51
C THR A 143 -7.77 6.36 -9.97
N VAL A 144 -8.05 5.42 -10.87
CA VAL A 144 -8.18 4.00 -10.60
C VAL A 144 -7.14 3.26 -11.44
N TYR A 145 -6.55 2.21 -10.87
CA TYR A 145 -5.48 1.45 -11.52
C TYR A 145 -5.98 0.05 -11.86
N ALA A 146 -5.49 -0.51 -12.95
CA ALA A 146 -5.91 -1.80 -13.44
C ALA A 146 -4.70 -2.72 -13.62
N GLN A 147 -4.86 -3.99 -13.25
CA GLN A 147 -3.85 -5.02 -13.47
C GLN A 147 -4.38 -6.05 -14.46
N VAL A 148 -3.55 -6.39 -15.44
CA VAL A 148 -3.84 -7.39 -16.47
C VAL A 148 -2.90 -8.58 -16.26
N THR A 149 -3.45 -9.78 -16.15
CA THR A 149 -2.65 -11.01 -16.03
C THR A 149 -2.85 -11.90 -17.26
N HIS A 150 -1.75 -12.32 -17.89
CA HIS A 150 -1.74 -13.31 -18.98
C HIS A 150 -1.22 -14.65 -18.45
N PRO A 151 -1.89 -15.78 -18.72
CA PRO A 151 -1.57 -17.07 -18.10
C PRO A 151 -0.26 -17.75 -18.57
N ASN A 152 0.65 -17.10 -19.31
CA ASN A 152 1.89 -17.77 -19.74
C ASN A 152 3.07 -16.84 -20.16
N MET A 153 4.26 -17.23 -19.69
CA MET A 153 5.66 -16.87 -20.01
C MET A 153 6.36 -15.65 -19.37
N ARG A 154 7.43 -15.97 -18.63
CA ARG A 154 8.52 -15.13 -18.08
C ARG A 154 9.51 -14.77 -19.20
N THR A 155 9.86 -13.49 -19.36
CA THR A 155 11.08 -13.06 -20.09
C THR A 155 11.55 -11.67 -19.67
N GLU A 156 12.87 -11.46 -19.70
CA GLU A 156 13.61 -10.31 -19.17
C GLU A 156 13.31 -8.97 -19.88
N ILE A 157 13.42 -7.88 -19.10
CA ILE A 157 12.94 -6.52 -19.43
C ILE A 157 14.05 -5.68 -20.07
N PRO A 158 13.87 -5.08 -21.27
CA PRO A 158 14.65 -3.93 -21.72
C PRO A 158 14.00 -2.60 -21.28
N ILE A 159 14.83 -1.62 -20.89
CA ILE A 159 14.40 -0.35 -20.28
C ILE A 159 13.68 0.54 -21.32
N PRO A 160 12.45 1.04 -21.04
CA PRO A 160 11.73 1.94 -21.94
C PRO A 160 12.27 3.38 -21.88
N VAL A 161 12.40 4.01 -23.04
CA VAL A 161 12.73 5.43 -23.19
C VAL A 161 11.53 6.27 -22.75
N LYS A 162 11.78 7.25 -21.86
CA LYS A 162 10.77 8.14 -21.29
C LYS A 162 10.32 9.17 -22.33
N THR A 163 9.03 9.20 -22.64
CA THR A 163 8.36 10.36 -23.23
C THR A 163 7.31 10.87 -22.24
N SER A 164 7.46 12.14 -21.88
CA SER A 164 6.64 12.84 -20.91
C SER A 164 5.31 13.30 -21.51
N ASP A 165 4.31 13.30 -20.63
CA ASP A 165 2.99 13.91 -20.77
C ASP A 165 2.04 13.18 -21.71
N PHE A 166 1.44 12.10 -21.20
CA PHE A 166 0.00 11.83 -21.06
C PHE A 166 -0.14 10.47 -20.36
N SER A 167 -1.15 10.27 -19.52
CA SER A 167 -1.44 9.02 -18.81
C SER A 167 -1.92 7.92 -19.77
N THR A 168 -1.03 7.50 -20.67
CA THR A 168 -1.24 6.41 -21.61
C THR A 168 -0.88 5.11 -20.89
N ILE A 169 -1.87 4.24 -20.71
CA ILE A 169 -1.62 2.85 -20.32
C ILE A 169 -1.00 2.16 -21.55
N TYR A 170 0.31 1.96 -21.54
CA TYR A 170 0.99 1.18 -22.58
C TYR A 170 0.80 -0.31 -22.30
N SER A 171 0.25 -1.04 -23.27
CA SER A 171 0.30 -2.49 -23.34
C SER A 171 1.11 -2.84 -24.59
N THR A 172 2.33 -3.34 -24.40
CA THR A 172 3.16 -3.81 -25.52
C THR A 172 2.88 -5.28 -25.74
N VAL A 173 2.23 -5.62 -26.86
CA VAL A 173 2.04 -7.02 -27.30
C VAL A 173 3.24 -7.40 -28.15
N HIS A 174 4.09 -8.32 -27.67
CA HIS A 174 5.21 -8.85 -28.44
C HIS A 174 4.73 -9.93 -29.41
N GLN A 175 5.03 -9.75 -30.70
CA GLN A 175 4.80 -10.74 -31.75
C GLN A 175 6.07 -11.57 -31.94
N PHE A 176 6.03 -12.88 -31.65
CA PHE A 176 7.08 -13.81 -32.08
C PHE A 176 6.71 -14.38 -33.45
N ASN A 177 7.49 -14.06 -34.49
CA ASN A 177 7.47 -14.85 -35.71
C ASN A 177 8.21 -16.17 -35.42
N GLN A 178 7.49 -17.29 -35.39
CA GLN A 178 8.12 -18.60 -35.52
C GLN A 178 8.59 -18.75 -36.97
N ASP A 179 9.91 -18.82 -37.18
CA ASP A 179 10.50 -19.23 -38.44
C ASP A 179 9.96 -20.61 -38.83
N LYS A 180 9.24 -20.66 -39.95
CA LYS A 180 8.83 -21.91 -40.58
C LYS A 180 10.05 -22.50 -41.29
N THR A 181 10.61 -23.59 -40.76
CA THR A 181 11.47 -24.48 -41.54
C THR A 181 10.61 -25.21 -42.58
N CYS A 182 10.78 -24.86 -43.86
CA CYS A 182 10.30 -25.66 -44.98
C CYS A 182 11.19 -26.89 -45.13
N PHE A 183 10.63 -28.09 -44.97
CA PHE A 183 11.23 -29.31 -45.51
C PHE A 183 10.72 -29.53 -46.94
N ARG A 184 11.66 -29.69 -47.87
CA ARG A 184 11.43 -30.01 -49.29
C ARG A 184 11.36 -31.52 -49.49
#